data_AF-A0A5K7ZR35-F1
#
_entry.id   AF-A0A5K7ZR35-F1
#
_cell.length_a   1.000
_cell.length_b   1.000
_cell.length_c   1.000
_cell.angle_alpha   90.00
_cell.angle_beta   90.00
_cell.angle_gamma   90.00
#
_symmetry.space_group_name_H-M   'P 1'
#
loop_
_entity.id
_entity.type
_entity.pdbx_description
1 polymer ?
#
loop_
_entity_poly.entity_id
_entity_poly.type
_entity_poly.pdbx_seq_one_letter_code
_entity_poly.pdbx_strand_id
1 'polypeptide(L)'
;MRKHTQCAVLTWTLLTAVYALAADIEILLLTPKTAVYGGENTVIDLCLLNNTDSTISRAIPVVLPCRISYGRKSVIVNAKRVEMVTMVNIPSKQFVKLQYYLVFPVYTIGSVQIEPATLNCAPLTIEVQKARAEKWVDQQLPIDQGQILAQSFLNDISVHEPMYFLFGVEPGLEQSKFQLSFKYRFFSPEGYIADKAPFVSNFYVGYTQRSIWDLENDSKPFDDTSYMPELFYLKPKIDLNINRVTAFGVQCGFLHESNGQGGDDSRSTNILYIEPILGVQLMRSWFLKIAPNIHTYVNNSESSNDDLMDYRGYVDIGIGIVDPEGLALNSHWWFARKGVTVQLDLTYPMTSVLSKDLNFYLLAQYFSGYAETLLHYKERHDAFRIGFSIVR
;
A
#
# COMPACT_ATOMS: atom_id res chain seq x y z
N MET A 1 30.85 -10.16 -53.40
CA MET A 1 32.01 -10.38 -52.51
C MET A 1 31.98 -9.33 -51.41
N ARG A 2 31.58 -9.73 -50.20
CA ARG A 2 31.43 -8.86 -49.02
C ARG A 2 32.80 -8.45 -48.48
N LYS A 3 33.03 -7.15 -48.29
CA LYS A 3 34.10 -6.63 -47.43
C LYS A 3 33.47 -6.34 -46.06
N HIS A 4 33.87 -7.10 -45.05
CA HIS A 4 33.51 -6.83 -43.66
C HIS A 4 34.51 -5.82 -43.08
N THR A 5 34.03 -4.63 -42.76
CA THR A 5 34.75 -3.66 -41.94
C THR A 5 34.44 -3.98 -40.48
N GLN A 6 35.42 -4.50 -39.73
CA GLN A 6 35.30 -4.67 -38.28
C GLN A 6 35.39 -3.29 -37.62
N CYS A 7 34.30 -2.86 -37.01
CA CYS A 7 34.27 -1.70 -36.12
C CYS A 7 34.65 -2.18 -34.71
N ALA A 8 35.84 -1.78 -34.23
CA ALA A 8 36.27 -2.04 -32.87
C ALA A 8 35.46 -1.16 -31.90
N VAL A 9 34.56 -1.77 -31.13
CA VAL A 9 33.89 -1.11 -30.01
C VAL A 9 34.90 -1.03 -28.86
N LEU A 10 35.46 0.16 -28.66
CA LEU A 10 36.24 0.48 -27.46
C LEU A 10 35.26 0.57 -26.27
N THR A 11 35.15 -0.51 -25.50
CA THR A 11 34.53 -0.49 -24.18
C THR A 11 35.46 0.25 -23.21
N TRP A 12 35.12 1.50 -22.89
CA TRP A 12 35.72 2.20 -21.75
C TRP A 12 35.21 1.55 -20.46
N THR A 13 35.98 0.60 -19.93
CA THR A 13 35.84 0.14 -18.55
C THR A 13 36.27 1.28 -17.62
N LEU A 14 35.28 2.03 -17.12
CA LEU A 14 35.48 2.97 -16.02
C LEU A 14 35.89 2.14 -14.79
N LEU A 15 37.17 2.13 -14.43
CA LEU A 15 37.64 1.58 -13.16
C LEU A 15 37.03 2.42 -12.03
N THR A 16 35.93 1.95 -11.43
CA THR A 16 35.49 2.42 -10.12
C THR A 16 36.44 1.83 -9.09
N ALA A 17 37.46 2.59 -8.70
CA ALA A 17 38.29 2.27 -7.55
C ALA A 17 37.40 2.27 -6.30
N VAL A 18 37.11 1.08 -5.76
CA VAL A 18 36.51 0.94 -4.43
C VAL A 18 37.61 1.30 -3.43
N TYR A 19 37.54 2.51 -2.88
CA TYR A 19 38.39 2.90 -1.77
C TYR A 19 37.88 2.20 -0.50
N ALA A 20 38.36 0.98 -0.25
CA ALA A 20 38.21 0.36 1.06
C ALA A 20 39.10 1.13 2.05
N LEU A 21 38.50 2.03 2.84
CA LEU A 21 39.20 2.71 3.93
C LEU A 21 39.52 1.68 5.02
N ALA A 22 40.80 1.59 5.39
CA ALA A 22 41.29 0.75 6.47
C ALA A 22 40.60 1.10 7.82
N ALA A 23 40.50 0.12 8.71
CA ALA A 23 39.80 0.14 10.00
C ALA A 23 40.31 1.16 11.05
N ASP A 24 41.17 2.10 10.66
CA ASP A 24 41.86 3.04 11.55
C ASP A 24 41.07 4.34 11.77
N ILE A 25 40.07 4.62 10.91
CA ILE A 25 39.23 5.81 10.97
C ILE A 25 37.77 5.38 11.05
N GLU A 26 37.07 5.86 12.07
CA GLU A 26 35.62 5.73 12.19
C GLU A 26 34.94 6.89 11.45
N ILE A 27 33.89 6.59 10.69
CA ILE A 27 33.21 7.55 9.83
C ILE A 27 31.76 7.68 10.27
N LEU A 28 31.32 8.91 10.50
CA LEU A 28 29.95 9.24 10.86
C LEU A 28 29.38 10.24 9.86
N LEU A 29 28.14 10.02 9.43
CA LEU A 29 27.39 10.94 8.60
C LEU A 29 26.33 11.64 9.45
N LEU A 30 26.39 12.97 9.50
CA LEU A 30 25.52 13.81 10.32
C LEU A 30 24.87 14.91 9.46
N THR A 31 23.82 15.51 9.98
CA THR A 31 23.24 16.72 9.39
C THR A 31 22.84 17.70 10.50
N PRO A 32 23.03 19.02 10.32
CA PRO A 32 22.59 20.01 11.29
C PRO A 32 21.08 20.25 11.26
N LYS A 33 20.35 19.72 10.26
CA LYS A 33 18.90 19.92 10.10
C LYS A 33 18.12 18.63 10.36
N THR A 34 17.02 18.74 11.09
CA THR A 34 16.11 17.61 11.35
C THR A 34 15.12 17.36 10.22
N ALA A 35 14.82 18.39 9.41
CA ALA A 35 13.98 18.28 8.22
C ALA A 35 14.47 19.21 7.10
N VAL A 36 14.27 18.79 5.85
CA VAL A 36 14.67 19.52 4.63
C VAL A 36 13.59 19.41 3.56
N TYR A 37 13.64 20.24 2.52
CA TYR A 37 12.75 20.12 1.37
C TYR A 37 13.46 19.45 0.19
N GLY A 38 12.73 18.67 -0.61
CA GLY A 38 13.24 18.19 -1.90
C GLY A 38 13.71 19.36 -2.79
N GLY A 39 14.79 19.16 -3.54
CA GLY A 39 15.37 20.18 -4.42
C GLY A 39 16.16 21.30 -3.71
N GLU A 40 16.29 21.26 -2.38
CA GLU A 40 17.15 22.19 -1.64
C GLU A 40 18.57 21.66 -1.46
N ASN A 41 19.55 22.59 -1.47
CA ASN A 41 20.92 22.29 -1.05
C ASN A 41 20.92 22.00 0.45
N THR A 42 21.12 20.73 0.80
CA THR A 42 21.26 20.28 2.17
C THR A 42 22.72 20.05 2.49
N VAL A 43 23.18 20.57 3.63
CA VAL A 43 24.53 20.27 4.13
C VAL A 43 24.49 18.98 4.92
N ILE A 44 25.37 18.04 4.56
CA ILE A 44 25.69 16.86 5.34
C ILE A 44 27.15 16.94 5.79
N ASP A 45 27.40 16.50 7.01
CA ASP A 45 28.71 16.51 7.64
C ASP A 45 29.26 15.08 7.67
N LEU A 46 30.42 14.87 7.05
CA LEU A 46 31.20 13.65 7.15
C LEU A 46 32.26 13.85 8.24
N CYS A 47 32.07 13.20 9.39
CA CYS A 47 33.01 13.22 10.50
C CYS A 47 33.95 12.03 10.40
N LEU A 48 35.26 12.31 10.39
CA LEU A 48 36.33 11.32 10.36
C LEU A 48 37.02 11.33 11.73
N LEU A 49 36.85 10.26 12.50
CA LEU A 49 37.42 10.11 13.83
C LEU A 49 38.67 9.22 13.76
N ASN A 50 39.81 9.76 14.19
CA ASN A 50 41.05 9.02 14.30
C ASN A 50 41.26 8.54 15.74
N ASN A 51 41.07 7.24 15.97
CA ASN A 51 41.24 6.61 17.27
C ASN A 51 42.68 6.13 17.55
N THR A 52 43.61 6.35 16.61
CA THR A 52 45.03 5.95 16.75
C THR A 52 45.87 7.01 17.46
N ASP A 53 47.10 6.66 17.79
CA ASP A 53 48.06 7.56 18.47
C ASP A 53 48.89 8.41 17.49
N SER A 54 48.69 8.29 16.18
CA SER A 54 49.41 9.05 15.15
C SER A 54 48.47 9.83 14.24
N THR A 55 48.96 10.91 13.63
CA THR A 55 48.19 11.65 12.62
C THR A 55 48.03 10.81 11.37
N ILE A 56 46.80 10.69 10.88
CA ILE A 56 46.50 9.98 9.63
C ILE A 56 46.18 11.00 8.54
N SER A 57 46.85 10.90 7.40
CA SER A 57 46.52 11.66 6.19
C SER A 57 45.72 10.80 5.22
N ARG A 58 44.57 11.29 4.75
CA ARG A 58 43.71 10.58 3.78
C ARG A 58 43.27 11.48 2.64
N ALA A 59 43.22 10.90 1.45
CA ALA A 59 42.51 11.50 0.32
C ALA A 59 41.01 11.21 0.48
N ILE A 60 40.20 12.26 0.58
CA ILE A 60 38.75 12.16 0.69
C ILE A 60 38.13 12.79 -0.57
N PRO A 61 37.21 12.08 -1.27
CA PRO A 61 36.74 12.52 -2.58
C PRO A 61 35.94 13.82 -2.50
N VAL A 62 36.12 14.72 -3.47
CA VAL A 62 35.31 15.95 -3.60
C VAL A 62 33.87 15.69 -4.05
N VAL A 63 33.61 14.51 -4.60
CA VAL A 63 32.27 14.03 -4.95
C VAL A 63 32.04 12.71 -4.24
N LEU A 64 31.00 12.68 -3.41
CA LEU A 64 30.60 11.50 -2.65
C LEU A 64 29.29 10.97 -3.24
N PRO A 65 29.29 9.84 -3.95
CA PRO A 65 28.04 9.22 -4.37
C PRO A 65 27.29 8.71 -3.13
N CYS A 66 26.06 9.16 -2.95
CA CYS A 66 25.19 8.76 -1.84
C CYS A 66 23.97 8.04 -2.41
N ARG A 67 23.70 6.84 -1.90
CA ARG A 67 22.43 6.17 -2.07
C ARG A 67 21.40 6.83 -1.16
N ILE A 68 20.36 7.38 -1.79
CA ILE A 68 19.19 7.94 -1.12
C ILE A 68 18.07 6.90 -1.24
N SER A 69 17.66 6.33 -0.12
CA SER A 69 16.60 5.32 -0.03
C SER A 69 15.35 5.92 0.61
N TYR A 70 14.20 5.78 -0.04
CA TYR A 70 12.92 6.31 0.40
C TYR A 70 11.79 5.35 0.00
N GLY A 71 11.00 4.90 0.98
CA GLY A 71 10.07 3.78 0.78
C GLY A 71 10.80 2.53 0.29
N ARG A 72 10.36 1.98 -0.86
CA ARG A 72 11.03 0.83 -1.54
C ARG A 72 11.95 1.26 -2.70
N LYS A 73 12.16 2.56 -2.88
CA LYS A 73 12.94 3.11 -4.00
C LYS A 73 14.31 3.57 -3.50
N SER A 74 15.30 3.56 -4.38
CA SER A 74 16.58 4.19 -4.12
C SER A 74 17.13 4.88 -5.37
N VAL A 75 17.92 5.93 -5.16
CA VAL A 75 18.58 6.68 -6.23
C VAL A 75 19.97 7.09 -5.77
N ILE A 76 20.94 7.10 -6.68
CA ILE A 76 22.28 7.62 -6.39
C ILE A 76 22.30 9.11 -6.70
N VAL A 77 22.69 9.92 -5.71
CA VAL A 77 22.91 11.36 -5.85
C VAL A 77 24.33 11.67 -5.42
N ASN A 78 25.00 12.51 -6.19
CA ASN A 78 26.37 12.92 -5.91
C ASN A 78 26.38 14.13 -4.96
N ALA A 79 26.78 13.93 -3.71
CA ALA A 79 27.06 15.00 -2.78
C ALA A 79 28.40 15.67 -3.16
N LYS A 80 28.46 17.00 -3.17
CA LYS A 80 29.65 17.77 -3.56
C LYS A 80 30.26 18.42 -2.35
N ARG A 81 31.57 18.24 -2.15
CA ARG A 81 32.30 18.80 -1.03
C ARG A 81 32.27 20.33 -1.10
N VAL A 82 32.06 20.98 0.04
CA VAL A 82 32.07 22.44 0.14
C VAL A 82 33.48 22.99 -0.09
N GLU A 83 34.49 22.30 0.44
CA GLU A 83 35.90 22.62 0.28
C GLU A 83 36.57 21.72 -0.76
N MET A 84 37.42 22.27 -1.62
CA MET A 84 38.08 21.54 -2.72
C MET A 84 39.38 20.82 -2.30
N VAL A 85 39.73 20.81 -1.02
CA VAL A 85 40.97 20.20 -0.52
C VAL A 85 40.82 18.68 -0.42
N THR A 86 41.51 17.89 -1.25
CA THR A 86 41.34 16.42 -1.25
C THR A 86 42.07 15.74 -0.09
N MET A 87 43.27 16.20 0.27
CA MET A 87 44.07 15.63 1.35
C MET A 87 43.68 16.21 2.70
N VAL A 88 43.29 15.34 3.64
CA VAL A 88 42.85 15.71 4.98
C VAL A 88 43.78 15.07 6.00
N ASN A 89 44.33 15.90 6.89
CA ASN A 89 45.12 15.45 8.03
C ASN A 89 44.20 15.34 9.23
N ILE A 90 44.11 14.16 9.82
CA ILE A 90 43.26 13.86 10.97
C ILE A 90 44.21 13.59 12.14
N PRO A 91 44.39 14.55 13.08
CA PRO A 91 45.33 14.38 14.18
C PRO A 91 44.99 13.18 15.06
N SER A 92 46.01 12.66 15.74
CA SER A 92 45.87 11.59 16.74
C SER A 92 44.78 11.93 17.77
N LYS A 93 43.90 10.96 18.05
CA LYS A 93 42.76 11.09 19.00
C LYS A 93 41.82 12.28 18.74
N GLN A 94 41.76 12.78 17.51
CA GLN A 94 40.88 13.89 17.12
C GLN A 94 39.96 13.49 15.96
N PHE A 95 39.01 14.37 15.66
CA PHE A 95 38.15 14.25 14.50
C PHE A 95 38.29 15.46 13.58
N VAL A 96 38.00 15.24 12.30
CA VAL A 96 37.83 16.31 11.31
C VAL A 96 36.44 16.20 10.72
N LYS A 97 35.77 17.34 10.55
CA LYS A 97 34.46 17.45 9.92
C LYS A 97 34.61 18.00 8.50
N LEU A 98 34.03 17.32 7.53
CA LEU A 98 33.99 17.72 6.13
C LEU A 98 32.55 17.94 5.69
N GLN A 99 32.26 19.05 5.03
CA GLN A 99 30.91 19.37 4.61
C GLN A 99 30.68 19.02 3.15
N TYR A 100 29.51 18.47 2.84
CA TYR A 100 29.04 18.20 1.49
C TYR A 100 27.66 18.82 1.28
N TYR A 101 27.43 19.40 0.10
CA TYR A 101 26.11 19.74 -0.40
C TYR A 101 25.48 18.54 -1.09
N LEU A 102 24.31 18.14 -0.64
CA LEU A 102 23.45 17.11 -1.23
C LEU A 102 22.11 17.75 -1.61
N VAL A 103 21.62 17.46 -2.82
CA VAL A 103 20.29 17.89 -3.26
C VAL A 103 19.41 16.67 -3.39
N PHE A 104 18.39 16.56 -2.53
CA PHE A 104 17.39 15.51 -2.69
C PHE A 104 16.62 15.74 -3.98
N PRO A 105 16.29 14.68 -4.75
CA PRO A 105 15.35 14.81 -5.84
C PRO A 105 14.04 15.45 -5.35
N VAL A 106 13.43 16.29 -6.19
CA VAL A 106 12.23 17.05 -5.81
C VAL A 106 11.03 16.18 -5.43
N TYR A 107 10.99 14.93 -5.93
CA TYR A 107 9.97 13.94 -5.63
C TYR A 107 10.23 13.11 -4.37
N THR A 108 11.36 13.30 -3.69
CA THR A 108 11.65 12.59 -2.44
C THR A 108 10.85 13.21 -1.30
N ILE A 109 10.06 12.40 -0.58
CA ILE A 109 9.19 12.82 0.52
C ILE A 109 9.19 11.74 1.62
N GLY A 110 9.10 12.17 2.87
CA GLY A 110 9.02 11.34 4.07
C GLY A 110 10.38 11.00 4.64
N SER A 111 10.45 9.86 5.34
CA SER A 111 11.69 9.39 5.96
C SER A 111 12.67 8.83 4.92
N VAL A 112 13.87 9.42 4.87
CA VAL A 112 14.88 9.13 3.86
C VAL A 112 16.17 8.70 4.51
N GLN A 113 16.74 7.60 4.03
CA GLN A 113 18.07 7.13 4.43
C GLN A 113 19.12 7.55 3.39
N ILE A 114 20.27 8.03 3.89
CA ILE A 114 21.41 8.46 3.09
C ILE A 114 22.59 7.57 3.47
N GLU A 115 23.13 6.86 2.50
CA GLU A 115 24.29 5.98 2.67
C GLU A 115 25.34 6.29 1.61
N PRO A 116 26.57 6.67 1.98
CA PRO A 116 27.66 6.80 1.02
C PRO A 116 27.94 5.47 0.30
N ALA A 117 27.91 5.47 -1.03
CA ALA A 117 28.08 4.24 -1.81
C ALA A 117 29.52 3.70 -1.81
N THR A 118 30.49 4.54 -1.41
CA THR A 118 31.93 4.23 -1.47
C THR A 118 32.61 4.28 -0.10
N LEU A 119 31.90 4.65 0.97
CA LEU A 119 32.44 4.72 2.34
C LEU A 119 31.60 3.83 3.24
N ASN A 120 32.26 3.10 4.14
CA ASN A 120 31.56 2.30 5.14
C ASN A 120 31.19 3.19 6.34
N CYS A 121 29.93 3.61 6.42
CA CYS A 121 29.39 4.30 7.59
C CYS A 121 27.91 3.96 7.78
N ALA A 122 27.41 4.13 9.00
CA ALA A 122 25.99 3.97 9.27
C ALA A 122 25.15 4.95 8.42
N PRO A 123 23.98 4.54 7.90
CA PRO A 123 23.11 5.40 7.14
C PRO A 123 22.53 6.51 8.03
N LEU A 124 22.47 7.73 7.48
CA LEU A 124 21.82 8.87 8.12
C LEU A 124 20.35 8.91 7.72
N THR A 125 19.44 9.02 8.69
CA THR A 125 18.00 9.20 8.41
C THR A 125 17.60 10.68 8.57
N ILE A 126 16.84 11.22 7.62
CA ILE A 126 16.32 12.59 7.63
C ILE A 126 14.88 12.62 7.10
N GLU A 127 14.06 13.52 7.63
CA GLU A 127 12.73 13.80 7.07
C GLU A 127 12.81 14.80 5.90
N VAL A 128 12.25 14.41 4.75
CA VAL A 128 12.19 15.25 3.55
C VAL A 128 10.76 15.67 3.28
N GLN A 129 10.51 16.97 3.25
CA GLN A 129 9.22 17.56 2.94
C GLN A 129 9.05 17.78 1.44
N LYS A 130 7.79 17.86 0.99
CA LYS A 130 7.42 18.15 -0.40
C LYS A 130 8.17 19.39 -0.91
N ALA A 131 8.90 19.24 -2.01
CA ALA A 131 9.60 20.34 -2.64
C ALA A 131 8.62 21.47 -3.00
N ARG A 132 9.05 22.72 -2.81
CA ARG A 132 8.29 23.91 -3.21
C ARG A 132 8.10 23.94 -4.72
N ALA A 133 6.97 24.46 -5.20
CA ALA A 133 6.59 24.47 -6.62
C ALA A 133 7.71 24.97 -7.55
N GLU A 134 8.42 26.02 -7.15
CA GLU A 134 9.55 26.61 -7.90
C GLU A 134 10.69 25.63 -8.17
N LYS A 135 10.95 24.67 -7.27
CA LYS A 135 12.03 23.69 -7.42
C LYS A 135 11.74 22.64 -8.49
N TRP A 136 10.48 22.50 -8.90
CA TRP A 136 10.05 21.55 -9.91
C TRP A 136 10.21 22.08 -11.34
N VAL A 137 10.41 23.39 -11.51
CA VAL A 137 10.64 24.00 -12.83
C VAL A 137 11.89 23.39 -13.46
N ASP A 138 11.79 23.02 -14.73
CA ASP A 138 12.85 22.38 -15.53
C ASP A 138 13.38 21.04 -15.00
N GLN A 139 12.65 20.39 -14.08
CA GLN A 139 13.01 19.05 -13.60
C GLN A 139 12.49 17.96 -14.55
N GLN A 140 13.36 17.02 -14.91
CA GLN A 140 12.96 15.78 -15.59
C GLN A 140 12.59 14.73 -14.53
N LEU A 141 11.32 14.34 -14.51
CA LEU A 141 10.79 13.45 -13.48
C LEU A 141 10.57 12.05 -14.06
N PRO A 142 10.82 11.00 -13.27
CA PRO A 142 10.29 9.68 -13.58
C PRO A 142 8.76 9.78 -13.75
N ILE A 143 8.22 9.13 -14.78
CA ILE A 143 6.80 9.24 -15.14
C ILE A 143 5.86 8.80 -14.00
N ASP A 144 6.31 7.85 -13.19
CA ASP A 144 5.62 7.31 -12.02
C ASP A 144 5.69 8.24 -10.79
N GLN A 145 6.54 9.26 -10.81
CA GLN A 145 6.68 10.27 -9.74
C GLN A 145 5.92 11.56 -10.06
N GLY A 146 5.56 11.78 -11.34
CA GLY A 146 4.83 12.96 -11.79
C GLY A 146 3.38 13.04 -11.29
N GLN A 147 2.81 11.96 -10.76
CA GLN A 147 1.45 11.99 -10.19
C GLN A 147 1.42 12.58 -8.78
N ILE A 148 2.48 12.34 -7.98
CA ILE A 148 2.64 12.90 -6.62
C ILE A 148 2.66 14.44 -6.65
N LEU A 149 3.11 15.01 -7.76
CA LEU A 149 3.09 16.45 -8.03
C LEU A 149 1.68 17.04 -8.05
N ALA A 150 0.80 16.43 -8.83
CA ALA A 150 -0.51 16.97 -9.17
C ALA A 150 -1.61 16.57 -8.18
N GLN A 151 -1.41 15.50 -7.41
CA GLN A 151 -2.45 14.87 -6.60
C GLN A 151 -2.20 15.05 -5.10
N SER A 152 -2.45 16.26 -4.60
CA SER A 152 -2.26 16.59 -3.17
C SER A 152 -3.08 15.73 -2.21
N PHE A 153 -4.17 15.12 -2.67
CA PHE A 153 -5.09 14.31 -1.87
C PHE A 153 -4.96 12.81 -2.12
N LEU A 154 -3.91 12.37 -2.84
CA LEU A 154 -3.72 10.94 -3.10
C LEU A 154 -3.54 10.14 -1.80
N ASN A 155 -3.02 10.74 -0.74
CA ASN A 155 -2.88 10.06 0.56
C ASN A 155 -4.22 9.86 1.30
N ASP A 156 -5.29 10.52 0.85
CA ASP A 156 -6.62 10.38 1.43
C ASP A 156 -7.39 9.20 0.82
N ILE A 157 -6.89 8.61 -0.29
CA ILE A 157 -7.38 7.33 -0.79
C ILE A 157 -6.69 6.18 -0.05
N SER A 158 -7.47 5.19 0.36
CA SER A 158 -6.96 3.99 1.01
C SER A 158 -7.82 2.79 0.65
N VAL A 159 -7.33 1.61 1.01
CA VAL A 159 -8.02 0.35 0.80
C VAL A 159 -9.29 0.26 1.68
N HIS A 160 -10.35 -0.31 1.12
CA HIS A 160 -11.61 -0.54 1.83
C HIS A 160 -11.93 -2.02 1.98
N GLU A 161 -12.30 -2.71 0.89
CA GLU A 161 -12.52 -4.16 0.85
C GLU A 161 -11.36 -4.91 0.16
N PRO A 162 -11.30 -6.26 0.25
CA PRO A 162 -10.36 -7.06 -0.53
C PRO A 162 -10.41 -6.76 -2.02
N MET A 163 -9.24 -6.81 -2.66
CA MET A 163 -9.08 -6.57 -4.09
C MET A 163 -8.39 -7.74 -4.74
N TYR A 164 -9.07 -8.37 -5.69
CA TYR A 164 -8.67 -9.65 -6.25
C TYR A 164 -9.17 -9.87 -7.67
N PHE A 165 -8.55 -10.84 -8.33
CA PHE A 165 -9.01 -11.44 -9.57
C PHE A 165 -8.90 -12.96 -9.43
N LEU A 166 -10.01 -13.68 -9.64
CA LEU A 166 -10.16 -15.11 -9.43
C LEU A 166 -10.69 -15.76 -10.71
N PHE A 167 -10.04 -16.84 -11.11
CA PHE A 167 -10.53 -17.71 -12.18
C PHE A 167 -11.46 -18.75 -11.55
N GLY A 168 -12.62 -18.97 -12.16
CA GLY A 168 -13.49 -20.06 -11.75
C GLY A 168 -12.86 -21.41 -12.11
N VAL A 169 -13.04 -22.39 -11.21
CA VAL A 169 -12.50 -23.75 -11.32
C VAL A 169 -13.65 -24.76 -11.46
N GLU A 170 -14.67 -24.60 -10.62
CA GLU A 170 -15.92 -25.37 -10.65
C GLU A 170 -17.04 -24.38 -10.34
N PRO A 171 -18.07 -24.20 -11.19
CA PRO A 171 -18.35 -24.95 -12.42
C PRO A 171 -17.38 -24.69 -13.61
N GLY A 172 -16.72 -23.53 -13.67
CA GLY A 172 -15.75 -23.25 -14.75
C GLY A 172 -15.36 -21.78 -14.86
N LEU A 173 -14.80 -21.39 -16.01
CA LEU A 173 -14.29 -20.03 -16.25
C LEU A 173 -15.40 -18.99 -16.43
N GLU A 174 -16.61 -19.41 -16.73
CA GLU A 174 -17.84 -18.61 -16.76
C GLU A 174 -18.15 -17.96 -15.41
N GLN A 175 -17.64 -18.54 -14.32
CA GLN A 175 -17.76 -18.02 -12.96
C GLN A 175 -16.50 -17.26 -12.49
N SER A 176 -15.69 -16.69 -13.38
CA SER A 176 -14.55 -15.89 -12.94
C SER A 176 -15.01 -14.60 -12.26
N LYS A 177 -14.27 -14.11 -11.27
CA LYS A 177 -14.73 -13.02 -10.39
C LYS A 177 -13.60 -12.06 -10.08
N PHE A 178 -13.88 -10.77 -10.11
CA PHE A 178 -12.94 -9.77 -9.60
C PHE A 178 -13.62 -8.71 -8.75
N GLN A 179 -12.84 -8.09 -7.87
CA GLN A 179 -13.29 -7.01 -7.01
C GLN A 179 -12.24 -5.91 -6.91
N LEU A 180 -12.71 -4.66 -7.00
CA LEU A 180 -11.93 -3.46 -6.75
C LEU A 180 -12.60 -2.68 -5.63
N SER A 181 -11.81 -2.10 -4.73
CA SER A 181 -12.36 -1.36 -3.61
C SER A 181 -11.42 -0.32 -3.04
N PHE A 182 -11.94 0.87 -2.79
CA PHE A 182 -11.23 1.96 -2.12
C PHE A 182 -12.17 2.77 -1.24
N LYS A 183 -11.58 3.52 -0.31
CA LYS A 183 -12.26 4.56 0.45
C LYS A 183 -11.46 5.85 0.40
N TYR A 184 -12.18 6.95 0.49
CA TYR A 184 -11.64 8.30 0.48
C TYR A 184 -12.06 9.05 1.73
N ARG A 185 -11.11 9.73 2.38
CA ARG A 185 -11.37 10.60 3.53
C ARG A 185 -11.51 12.05 3.08
N PHE A 186 -12.68 12.66 3.27
CA PHE A 186 -12.89 14.07 2.87
C PHE A 186 -12.26 15.09 3.81
N PHE A 187 -12.19 14.78 5.11
CA PHE A 187 -11.69 15.70 6.12
C PHE A 187 -10.34 15.21 6.64
N SER A 188 -9.28 15.97 6.34
CA SER A 188 -7.95 15.72 6.92
C SER A 188 -8.03 15.81 8.45
N PRO A 189 -7.47 14.84 9.18
CA PRO A 189 -7.39 14.88 10.65
C PRO A 189 -6.66 16.11 11.19
N GLU A 190 -5.75 16.69 10.40
CA GLU A 190 -4.96 17.89 10.72
C GLU A 190 -5.61 19.19 10.21
N GLY A 191 -6.83 19.10 9.66
CA GLY A 191 -7.56 20.24 9.12
C GLY A 191 -8.32 21.03 10.18
N TYR A 192 -8.53 22.32 9.92
CA TYR A 192 -9.28 23.24 10.81
C TYR A 192 -10.66 22.72 11.25
N ILE A 193 -11.38 22.03 10.36
CA ILE A 193 -12.70 21.46 10.67
C ILE A 193 -12.54 20.29 11.64
N ALA A 194 -11.53 19.44 11.46
CA ALA A 194 -11.25 18.32 12.36
C ALA A 194 -10.75 18.80 13.74
N ASP A 195 -10.01 19.91 13.82
CA ASP A 195 -9.62 20.51 15.12
C ASP A 195 -10.84 20.90 15.97
N LYS A 196 -11.88 21.45 15.32
CA LYS A 196 -13.13 21.86 16.00
C LYS A 196 -14.11 20.71 16.21
N ALA A 197 -14.11 19.74 15.31
CA ALA A 197 -15.02 18.62 15.29
C ALA A 197 -14.27 17.33 14.90
N PRO A 198 -13.48 16.72 15.81
CA PRO A 198 -12.60 15.59 15.46
C PRO A 198 -13.32 14.36 14.90
N PHE A 199 -14.62 14.23 15.16
CA PHE A 199 -15.42 13.14 14.60
C PHE A 199 -15.58 13.24 13.08
N VAL A 200 -15.41 14.41 12.46
CA VAL A 200 -15.64 14.57 11.01
C VAL A 200 -14.60 13.84 10.16
N SER A 201 -13.37 13.65 10.66
CA SER A 201 -12.31 12.92 9.97
C SER A 201 -12.53 11.40 9.92
N ASN A 202 -13.59 10.92 10.59
CA ASN A 202 -14.01 9.53 10.58
C ASN A 202 -15.10 9.24 9.54
N PHE A 203 -15.54 10.24 8.76
CA PHE A 203 -16.41 10.00 7.61
C PHE A 203 -15.60 9.68 6.35
N TYR A 204 -16.06 8.67 5.62
CA TYR A 204 -15.46 8.20 4.39
C TYR A 204 -16.53 7.99 3.33
N VAL A 205 -16.15 8.17 2.07
CA VAL A 205 -16.87 7.54 0.96
C VAL A 205 -16.10 6.32 0.52
N GLY A 206 -16.79 5.19 0.47
CA GLY A 206 -16.31 3.94 -0.07
C GLY A 206 -16.84 3.73 -1.49
N TYR A 207 -16.10 2.97 -2.27
CA TYR A 207 -16.58 2.41 -3.51
C TYR A 207 -16.01 1.01 -3.66
N THR A 208 -16.90 0.03 -3.76
CA THR A 208 -16.57 -1.33 -4.14
C THR A 208 -17.23 -1.64 -5.47
N GLN A 209 -16.55 -2.36 -6.35
CA GLN A 209 -17.13 -2.91 -7.55
C GLN A 209 -16.77 -4.39 -7.64
N ARG A 210 -17.76 -5.24 -7.86
CA ARG A 210 -17.60 -6.69 -7.96
C ARG A 210 -18.26 -7.16 -9.24
N SER A 211 -17.56 -7.95 -10.04
CA SER A 211 -18.12 -8.49 -11.27
C SER A 211 -17.87 -9.97 -11.40
N ILE A 212 -18.89 -10.69 -11.89
CA ILE A 212 -18.74 -12.03 -12.44
C ILE A 212 -18.48 -11.87 -13.93
N TRP A 213 -17.33 -12.36 -14.37
CA TRP A 213 -16.88 -12.28 -15.74
C TRP A 213 -16.88 -13.67 -16.35
N ASP A 214 -17.76 -13.87 -17.33
CA ASP A 214 -17.78 -15.10 -18.09
C ASP A 214 -16.60 -15.12 -19.05
N LEU A 215 -15.55 -15.89 -18.72
CA LEU A 215 -14.37 -16.02 -19.55
C LEU A 215 -14.44 -17.21 -20.52
N GLU A 216 -15.49 -18.02 -20.44
CA GLU A 216 -15.68 -19.22 -21.25
C GLU A 216 -16.47 -18.92 -22.52
N ASN A 217 -17.59 -18.20 -22.40
CA ASN A 217 -18.51 -17.97 -23.51
C ASN A 217 -17.97 -16.98 -24.57
N ASP A 218 -18.64 -17.01 -25.72
CA ASP A 218 -18.31 -16.16 -26.87
C ASP A 218 -18.34 -14.67 -26.49
N SER A 219 -17.30 -13.95 -26.90
CA SER A 219 -17.07 -12.53 -26.58
C SER A 219 -16.81 -12.21 -25.11
N LYS A 220 -16.79 -13.22 -24.22
CA LYS A 220 -16.43 -13.11 -22.79
C LYS A 220 -17.21 -11.99 -22.07
N PRO A 221 -18.55 -12.07 -22.03
CA PRO A 221 -19.38 -11.03 -21.45
C PRO A 221 -19.23 -10.97 -19.93
N PHE A 222 -19.49 -9.80 -19.33
CA PHE A 222 -19.79 -9.75 -17.90
C PHE A 222 -21.19 -10.31 -17.68
N ASP A 223 -21.32 -11.26 -16.74
CA ASP A 223 -22.58 -11.85 -16.35
C ASP A 223 -23.37 -10.88 -15.45
N ASP A 224 -22.71 -10.40 -14.38
CA ASP A 224 -23.24 -9.33 -13.54
C ASP A 224 -22.12 -8.44 -12.98
N THR A 225 -22.45 -7.18 -12.67
CA THR A 225 -21.53 -6.22 -12.05
C THR A 225 -22.25 -5.41 -10.98
N SER A 226 -21.91 -5.62 -9.71
CA SER A 226 -22.40 -4.79 -8.60
C SER A 226 -21.52 -3.54 -8.44
N TYR A 227 -22.15 -2.37 -8.49
CA TYR A 227 -21.60 -1.06 -8.14
C TYR A 227 -22.03 -0.68 -6.72
N MET A 228 -21.08 -0.55 -5.80
CA MET A 228 -21.33 -0.39 -4.36
C MET A 228 -20.71 0.90 -3.80
N PRO A 229 -21.25 2.10 -4.12
CA PRO A 229 -20.86 3.33 -3.44
C PRO A 229 -21.42 3.36 -2.02
N GLU A 230 -20.64 3.94 -1.12
CA GLU A 230 -20.93 3.91 0.31
C GLU A 230 -20.56 5.24 0.97
N LEU A 231 -21.37 5.70 1.91
CA LEU A 231 -21.03 6.77 2.84
C LEU A 231 -21.07 6.20 4.25
N PHE A 232 -19.94 6.22 4.95
CA PHE A 232 -19.85 5.59 6.25
C PHE A 232 -19.02 6.39 7.25
N TYR A 233 -19.31 6.13 8.52
CA TYR A 233 -18.53 6.57 9.66
C TYR A 233 -17.75 5.38 10.21
N LEU A 234 -16.43 5.53 10.34
CA LEU A 234 -15.54 4.51 10.90
C LEU A 234 -14.83 5.05 12.13
N LYS A 235 -15.13 4.46 13.29
CA LYS A 235 -14.32 4.63 14.49
C LYS A 235 -13.36 3.43 14.60
N PRO A 236 -12.09 3.58 14.17
CA PRO A 236 -11.19 2.44 14.00
C PRO A 236 -10.69 1.84 15.32
N LYS A 237 -10.78 2.61 16.42
CA LYS A 237 -10.27 2.20 17.72
C LYS A 237 -11.19 2.66 18.86
N ILE A 238 -11.57 1.71 19.70
CA ILE A 238 -12.27 1.87 20.98
C ILE A 238 -11.54 0.97 21.98
N ASP A 239 -10.87 1.57 22.95
CA ASP A 239 -10.10 0.80 23.94
C ASP A 239 -11.05 0.13 24.95
N LEU A 240 -11.14 -1.20 24.88
CA LEU A 240 -11.95 -2.00 25.82
C LEU A 240 -11.19 -2.37 27.10
N ASN A 241 -9.86 -2.25 27.12
CA ASN A 241 -8.99 -2.64 28.24
C ASN A 241 -9.17 -4.11 28.68
N ILE A 242 -9.46 -5.01 27.73
CA ILE A 242 -9.63 -6.45 27.97
C ILE A 242 -8.38 -7.19 27.48
N ASN A 243 -7.83 -8.08 28.29
CA ASN A 243 -6.66 -8.87 27.92
C ASN A 243 -6.94 -9.69 26.63
N ARG A 244 -5.94 -9.76 25.73
CA ARG A 244 -5.98 -10.42 24.41
C ARG A 244 -6.89 -9.78 23.37
N VAL A 245 -7.75 -8.82 23.73
CA VAL A 245 -8.44 -8.00 22.72
C VAL A 245 -7.43 -7.02 22.15
N THR A 246 -7.12 -7.16 20.86
CA THR A 246 -6.10 -6.37 20.18
C THR A 246 -6.67 -5.26 19.30
N ALA A 247 -7.93 -5.41 18.87
CA ALA A 247 -8.64 -4.39 18.13
C ALA A 247 -10.13 -4.40 18.50
N PHE A 248 -10.71 -3.22 18.67
CA PHE A 248 -12.15 -3.06 18.66
C PHE A 248 -12.49 -1.74 17.98
N GLY A 249 -13.36 -1.78 16.99
CA GLY A 249 -13.82 -0.62 16.24
C GLY A 249 -15.27 -0.81 15.81
N VAL A 250 -15.87 0.25 15.29
CA VAL A 250 -17.24 0.20 14.77
C VAL A 250 -17.29 0.99 13.47
N GLN A 251 -17.92 0.39 12.47
CA GLN A 251 -18.32 1.05 11.23
C GLN A 251 -19.85 1.11 11.16
N CYS A 252 -20.41 2.20 10.66
CA CYS A 252 -21.81 2.26 10.29
C CYS A 252 -21.97 3.16 9.09
N GLY A 253 -22.94 2.86 8.24
CA GLY A 253 -23.04 3.58 6.98
C GLY A 253 -24.30 3.33 6.20
N PHE A 254 -24.38 4.06 5.10
CA PHE A 254 -25.34 3.88 4.03
C PHE A 254 -24.60 3.34 2.81
N LEU A 255 -25.03 2.18 2.34
CA LEU A 255 -24.50 1.50 1.17
C LEU A 255 -25.59 1.45 0.11
N HIS A 256 -25.29 1.91 -1.09
CA HIS A 256 -26.12 1.62 -2.26
C HIS A 256 -25.43 0.50 -3.05
N GLU A 257 -26.19 -0.47 -3.54
CA GLU A 257 -25.72 -1.49 -4.47
C GLU A 257 -26.67 -1.55 -5.66
N SER A 258 -26.14 -1.45 -6.88
CA SER A 258 -26.93 -1.70 -8.11
C SER A 258 -26.11 -2.45 -9.13
N ASN A 259 -26.78 -3.13 -10.06
CA ASN A 259 -26.09 -3.84 -11.14
C ASN A 259 -25.83 -2.98 -12.40
N GLY A 260 -26.27 -1.72 -12.39
CA GLY A 260 -26.13 -0.80 -13.52
C GLY A 260 -26.97 -1.16 -14.76
N GLN A 261 -27.85 -2.16 -14.67
CA GLN A 261 -28.71 -2.60 -15.77
C GLN A 261 -30.05 -1.84 -15.78
N GLY A 262 -30.69 -1.79 -16.94
CA GLY A 262 -32.01 -1.20 -17.14
C GLY A 262 -33.08 -2.26 -17.46
N GLY A 263 -34.35 -1.85 -17.45
CA GLY A 263 -35.46 -2.76 -17.77
C GLY A 263 -35.64 -3.88 -16.74
N ASP A 264 -36.01 -5.07 -17.22
CA ASP A 264 -36.36 -6.21 -16.38
C ASP A 264 -35.16 -6.80 -15.61
N ASP A 265 -33.94 -6.53 -16.07
CA ASP A 265 -32.69 -6.97 -15.44
C ASP A 265 -32.16 -5.95 -14.43
N SER A 266 -32.81 -4.79 -14.30
CA SER A 266 -32.39 -3.76 -13.34
C SER A 266 -32.55 -4.26 -11.91
N ARG A 267 -31.48 -4.20 -11.11
CA ARG A 267 -31.50 -4.59 -9.70
C ARG A 267 -30.79 -3.53 -8.87
N SER A 268 -31.41 -3.15 -7.74
CA SER A 268 -30.78 -2.20 -6.81
C SER A 268 -31.30 -2.35 -5.39
N THR A 269 -30.46 -1.97 -4.44
CA THR A 269 -30.79 -1.93 -3.03
C THR A 269 -30.01 -0.84 -2.32
N ASN A 270 -30.58 -0.27 -1.26
CA ASN A 270 -29.87 0.55 -0.30
C ASN A 270 -29.97 -0.08 1.08
N ILE A 271 -28.85 -0.01 1.79
CA ILE A 271 -28.63 -0.71 3.04
C ILE A 271 -28.14 0.31 4.06
N LEU A 272 -28.79 0.36 5.22
CA LEU A 272 -28.21 0.96 6.42
C LEU A 272 -27.67 -0.15 7.30
N TYR A 273 -26.44 0.00 7.78
CA TYR A 273 -25.81 -1.04 8.58
C TYR A 273 -25.00 -0.48 9.75
N ILE A 274 -24.72 -1.38 10.70
CA ILE A 274 -23.73 -1.22 11.75
C ILE A 274 -22.90 -2.50 11.84
N GLU A 275 -21.59 -2.34 11.96
CA GLU A 275 -20.62 -3.42 11.98
C GLU A 275 -19.55 -3.12 13.06
N PRO A 276 -19.72 -3.64 14.28
CA PRO A 276 -18.60 -3.73 15.22
C PRO A 276 -17.58 -4.74 14.71
N ILE A 277 -16.30 -4.43 14.88
CA ILE A 277 -15.18 -5.28 14.45
C ILE A 277 -14.32 -5.57 15.66
N LEU A 278 -14.18 -6.84 16.02
CA LEU A 278 -13.39 -7.31 17.15
C LEU A 278 -12.19 -8.15 16.66
N GLY A 279 -11.00 -7.82 17.15
CA GLY A 279 -9.77 -8.59 16.98
C GLY A 279 -9.30 -9.16 18.31
N VAL A 280 -9.02 -10.47 18.34
CA VAL A 280 -8.53 -11.18 19.54
C VAL A 280 -7.27 -11.97 19.19
N GLN A 281 -6.21 -11.84 19.98
CA GLN A 281 -5.03 -12.68 19.84
C GLN A 281 -5.30 -14.09 20.36
N LEU A 282 -5.21 -15.08 19.47
CA LEU A 282 -5.37 -16.48 19.80
C LEU A 282 -4.06 -17.03 20.39
N MET A 283 -3.04 -17.18 19.56
CA MET A 283 -1.73 -17.71 19.97
C MET A 283 -0.65 -17.24 19.00
N ARG A 284 0.54 -16.90 19.51
CA ARG A 284 1.67 -16.44 18.67
C ARG A 284 1.22 -15.31 17.73
N SER A 285 1.36 -15.51 16.42
CA SER A 285 0.97 -14.60 15.33
C SER A 285 -0.49 -14.73 14.88
N TRP A 286 -1.28 -15.64 15.46
CA TRP A 286 -2.66 -15.87 15.03
C TRP A 286 -3.67 -14.98 15.75
N PHE A 287 -4.54 -14.35 14.97
CA PHE A 287 -5.62 -13.48 15.42
C PHE A 287 -6.97 -13.98 14.92
N LEU A 288 -7.98 -13.83 15.76
CA LEU A 288 -9.39 -14.02 15.43
C LEU A 288 -10.03 -12.65 15.15
N LYS A 289 -10.64 -12.48 13.99
CA LYS A 289 -11.54 -11.38 13.64
C LYS A 289 -12.98 -11.86 13.77
N ILE A 290 -13.85 -11.07 14.39
CA ILE A 290 -15.31 -11.25 14.37
C ILE A 290 -15.94 -9.89 14.04
N ALA A 291 -16.77 -9.86 13.01
CA ALA A 291 -17.40 -8.64 12.51
C ALA A 291 -18.86 -8.92 12.10
N PRO A 292 -19.83 -8.87 13.03
CA PRO A 292 -21.23 -9.01 12.68
C PRO A 292 -21.72 -7.70 12.03
N ASN A 293 -22.11 -7.76 10.77
CA ASN A 293 -22.77 -6.68 10.06
C ASN A 293 -24.30 -6.86 10.19
N ILE A 294 -24.92 -5.99 10.97
CA ILE A 294 -26.37 -5.96 11.17
C ILE A 294 -26.90 -4.83 10.31
N HIS A 295 -27.84 -5.14 9.43
CA HIS A 295 -28.31 -4.18 8.44
C HIS A 295 -29.80 -4.27 8.18
N THR A 296 -30.32 -3.24 7.52
CA THR A 296 -31.70 -3.17 7.03
C THR A 296 -31.73 -2.52 5.66
N TYR A 297 -32.78 -2.85 4.91
CA TYR A 297 -33.03 -2.36 3.57
C TYR A 297 -33.85 -1.07 3.66
N VAL A 298 -33.46 -0.03 2.92
CA VAL A 298 -34.12 1.28 2.96
C VAL A 298 -34.33 1.83 1.57
N ASN A 299 -35.46 2.50 1.35
CA ASN A 299 -35.75 3.20 0.09
C ASN A 299 -35.53 2.33 -1.17
N ASN A 300 -35.81 1.04 -1.08
CA ASN A 300 -35.76 0.12 -2.21
C ASN A 300 -37.06 0.28 -3.01
N SER A 301 -36.96 0.46 -4.32
CA SER A 301 -38.14 0.47 -5.19
C SER A 301 -38.76 -0.92 -5.22
N GLU A 302 -40.05 -1.01 -4.92
CA GLU A 302 -40.79 -2.25 -4.65
C GLU A 302 -40.99 -3.18 -5.87
N SER A 303 -40.38 -2.93 -7.03
CA SER A 303 -40.74 -3.65 -8.26
C SER A 303 -39.69 -4.63 -8.81
N SER A 304 -38.39 -4.42 -8.58
CA SER A 304 -37.35 -5.23 -9.26
C SER A 304 -36.81 -6.39 -8.43
N ASN A 305 -36.71 -6.20 -7.11
CA ASN A 305 -36.10 -7.15 -6.18
C ASN A 305 -36.58 -6.89 -4.74
N ASP A 306 -37.90 -6.75 -4.60
CA ASP A 306 -38.58 -6.54 -3.32
C ASP A 306 -38.30 -7.68 -2.33
N ASP A 307 -38.25 -8.91 -2.81
CA ASP A 307 -38.00 -10.12 -2.00
C ASP A 307 -36.52 -10.38 -1.67
N LEU A 308 -35.58 -9.46 -1.96
CA LEU A 308 -34.13 -9.66 -1.76
C LEU A 308 -33.76 -10.08 -0.33
N MET A 309 -34.41 -9.50 0.69
CA MET A 309 -34.11 -9.83 2.10
C MET A 309 -34.41 -11.28 2.48
N ASP A 310 -35.27 -11.98 1.72
CA ASP A 310 -35.53 -13.39 1.95
C ASP A 310 -34.32 -14.26 1.59
N TYR A 311 -33.46 -13.77 0.70
CA TYR A 311 -32.28 -14.46 0.18
C TYR A 311 -30.97 -14.00 0.83
N ARG A 312 -30.87 -12.72 1.21
CA ARG A 312 -29.66 -12.13 1.80
C ARG A 312 -29.75 -11.91 3.31
N GLY A 313 -30.96 -11.88 3.87
CA GLY A 313 -31.18 -11.70 5.31
C GLY A 313 -30.86 -10.29 5.80
N TYR A 314 -30.70 -10.15 7.11
CA TYR A 314 -30.43 -8.88 7.80
C TYR A 314 -29.12 -8.89 8.60
N VAL A 315 -28.43 -10.04 8.59
CA VAL A 315 -27.20 -10.26 9.36
C VAL A 315 -26.22 -11.04 8.51
N ASP A 316 -25.03 -10.47 8.38
CA ASP A 316 -23.81 -11.14 7.92
C ASP A 316 -22.84 -11.23 9.10
N ILE A 317 -22.16 -12.36 9.26
CA ILE A 317 -21.10 -12.51 10.27
C ILE A 317 -19.78 -12.80 9.57
N GLY A 318 -18.90 -11.81 9.54
CA GLY A 318 -17.52 -11.97 9.14
C GLY A 318 -16.68 -12.63 10.24
N ILE A 319 -16.00 -13.73 9.95
CA ILE A 319 -15.08 -14.41 10.86
C ILE A 319 -13.75 -14.66 10.15
N GLY A 320 -12.64 -14.28 10.77
CA GLY A 320 -11.30 -14.49 10.21
C GLY A 320 -10.34 -15.12 11.21
N ILE A 321 -9.56 -16.11 10.77
CA ILE A 321 -8.40 -16.63 11.50
C ILE A 321 -7.16 -16.30 10.67
N VAL A 322 -6.34 -15.38 11.17
CA VAL A 322 -5.34 -14.65 10.37
C VAL A 322 -3.97 -14.72 11.03
N ASP A 323 -2.97 -15.16 10.27
CA ASP A 323 -1.56 -14.84 10.49
C ASP A 323 -1.16 -13.69 9.56
N PRO A 324 -0.82 -12.48 10.08
CA PRO A 324 -0.48 -11.31 9.28
C PRO A 324 0.68 -11.53 8.30
N GLU A 325 1.60 -12.43 8.60
CA GLU A 325 2.75 -12.76 7.75
C GLU A 325 2.58 -14.08 6.99
N GLY A 326 1.50 -14.81 7.28
CA GLY A 326 1.26 -16.16 6.78
C GLY A 326 -0.15 -16.34 6.23
N LEU A 327 -0.74 -17.49 6.51
CA LEU A 327 -2.05 -17.90 6.02
C LEU A 327 -3.17 -17.09 6.69
N ALA A 328 -4.22 -16.77 5.95
CA ALA A 328 -5.44 -16.20 6.50
C ALA A 328 -6.66 -16.88 5.90
N LEU A 329 -7.58 -17.31 6.76
CA LEU A 329 -8.89 -17.83 6.37
C LEU A 329 -9.96 -16.85 6.85
N ASN A 330 -10.63 -16.19 5.92
CA ASN A 330 -11.79 -15.35 6.18
C ASN A 330 -13.07 -16.07 5.74
N SER A 331 -14.18 -15.75 6.40
CA SER A 331 -15.49 -16.29 6.04
C SER A 331 -16.58 -15.26 6.29
N HIS A 332 -17.62 -15.30 5.46
CA HIS A 332 -18.86 -14.56 5.63
C HIS A 332 -20.04 -15.52 5.70
N TRP A 333 -21.03 -15.18 6.52
CA TRP A 333 -22.18 -16.02 6.82
C TRP A 333 -23.43 -15.16 6.83
N TRP A 334 -24.20 -15.20 5.74
CA TRP A 334 -25.48 -14.49 5.64
C TRP A 334 -26.62 -15.41 6.08
N PHE A 335 -27.42 -14.94 7.05
CA PHE A 335 -28.55 -15.69 7.58
C PHE A 335 -29.86 -15.16 7.03
N ALA A 336 -30.46 -15.88 6.08
CA ALA A 336 -31.68 -15.48 5.40
C ALA A 336 -32.79 -16.52 5.54
N ARG A 337 -34.02 -16.13 5.17
CA ARG A 337 -35.21 -17.01 5.23
C ARG A 337 -35.06 -18.22 4.29
N LYS A 338 -34.48 -18.03 3.11
CA LYS A 338 -34.33 -19.06 2.07
C LYS A 338 -33.16 -20.00 2.32
N GLY A 339 -32.22 -19.62 3.19
CA GLY A 339 -31.07 -20.42 3.56
C GLY A 339 -29.92 -19.58 4.08
N VAL A 340 -28.88 -20.26 4.56
CA VAL A 340 -27.60 -19.64 4.90
C VAL A 340 -26.73 -19.60 3.65
N THR A 341 -26.13 -18.44 3.35
CA THR A 341 -25.09 -18.28 2.33
C THR A 341 -23.74 -18.19 3.02
N VAL A 342 -22.72 -18.83 2.46
CA VAL A 342 -21.35 -18.84 2.99
C VAL A 342 -20.37 -18.48 1.89
N GLN A 343 -19.40 -17.61 2.22
CA GLN A 343 -18.18 -17.42 1.45
C GLN A 343 -16.97 -17.75 2.33
N LEU A 344 -16.00 -18.48 1.80
CA LEU A 344 -14.72 -18.79 2.44
C LEU A 344 -13.58 -18.29 1.55
N ASP A 345 -12.64 -17.55 2.13
CA ASP A 345 -11.50 -16.96 1.44
C ASP A 345 -10.19 -17.37 2.14
N LEU A 346 -9.40 -18.21 1.47
CA LEU A 346 -8.09 -18.65 1.95
C LEU A 346 -6.98 -17.92 1.20
N THR A 347 -6.19 -17.11 1.91
CA THR A 347 -5.10 -16.32 1.32
C THR A 347 -3.73 -16.69 1.86
N TYR A 348 -2.71 -16.58 1.01
CA TYR A 348 -1.32 -16.80 1.38
C TYR A 348 -0.36 -15.83 0.66
N PRO A 349 0.54 -15.12 1.38
CA PRO A 349 1.46 -14.15 0.78
C PRO A 349 2.55 -14.81 -0.06
N MET A 350 2.59 -14.49 -1.36
CA MET A 350 3.56 -15.07 -2.29
C MET A 350 4.96 -14.45 -2.18
N THR A 351 5.09 -13.32 -1.46
CA THR A 351 6.38 -12.69 -1.14
C THR A 351 7.35 -13.65 -0.47
N SER A 352 6.85 -14.64 0.27
CA SER A 352 7.66 -15.56 1.06
C SER A 352 8.16 -16.79 0.29
N VAL A 353 7.61 -17.08 -0.90
CA VAL A 353 7.87 -18.34 -1.64
C VAL A 353 8.82 -18.15 -2.82
N LEU A 354 8.74 -17.01 -3.52
CA LEU A 354 9.49 -16.72 -4.75
C LEU A 354 10.37 -15.49 -4.55
N SER A 355 11.38 -15.60 -3.68
CA SER A 355 12.47 -14.63 -3.53
C SER A 355 12.07 -13.17 -3.26
N LYS A 356 10.90 -12.92 -2.63
CA LYS A 356 10.34 -11.55 -2.38
C LYS A 356 9.99 -10.74 -3.62
N ASP A 357 9.99 -11.34 -4.80
CA ASP A 357 9.76 -10.62 -6.06
C ASP A 357 8.26 -10.44 -6.36
N LEU A 358 7.39 -11.28 -5.78
CA LEU A 358 5.95 -11.26 -6.03
C LEU A 358 5.17 -10.63 -4.88
N ASN A 359 4.66 -9.42 -5.10
CA ASN A 359 3.88 -8.65 -4.12
C ASN A 359 2.37 -8.86 -4.28
N PHE A 360 1.91 -10.11 -4.12
CA PHE A 360 0.48 -10.46 -4.10
C PHE A 360 0.21 -11.65 -3.17
N TYR A 361 -1.06 -11.90 -2.89
CA TYR A 361 -1.57 -13.06 -2.17
C TYR A 361 -2.16 -14.06 -3.16
N LEU A 362 -1.81 -15.33 -3.06
CA LEU A 362 -2.61 -16.39 -3.67
C LEU A 362 -3.93 -16.46 -2.89
N LEU A 363 -5.07 -16.50 -3.59
CA LEU A 363 -6.41 -16.57 -2.99
C LEU A 363 -7.20 -17.74 -3.59
N ALA A 364 -7.75 -18.59 -2.73
CA ALA A 364 -8.75 -19.58 -3.07
C ALA A 364 -10.08 -19.19 -2.39
N GLN A 365 -11.15 -19.09 -3.16
CA GLN A 365 -12.48 -18.70 -2.70
C GLN A 365 -13.47 -19.83 -2.96
N TYR A 366 -14.31 -20.11 -1.96
CA TYR A 366 -15.48 -20.96 -2.10
C TYR A 366 -16.73 -20.15 -1.74
N PHE A 367 -17.72 -20.14 -2.62
CA PHE A 367 -19.04 -19.56 -2.39
C PHE A 367 -20.09 -20.67 -2.43
N SER A 368 -21.08 -20.61 -1.53
CA SER A 368 -22.24 -21.50 -1.55
C SER A 368 -23.45 -20.79 -0.98
N GLY A 369 -24.49 -20.61 -1.80
CA GLY A 369 -25.75 -20.02 -1.36
C GLY A 369 -26.43 -19.15 -2.40
N TYR A 370 -27.21 -18.18 -1.92
CA TYR A 370 -27.98 -17.22 -2.71
C TYR A 370 -27.32 -15.84 -2.72
N ALA A 371 -27.72 -14.98 -3.66
CA ALA A 371 -27.37 -13.56 -3.68
C ALA A 371 -25.86 -13.25 -3.72
N GLU A 372 -25.07 -14.05 -4.44
CA GLU A 372 -23.71 -13.63 -4.81
C GLU A 372 -23.74 -12.39 -5.71
N THR A 373 -24.68 -12.38 -6.65
CA THR A 373 -24.95 -11.31 -7.60
C THR A 373 -26.35 -10.76 -7.38
N LEU A 374 -26.58 -9.51 -7.81
CA LEU A 374 -27.92 -8.93 -7.73
C LEU A 374 -28.83 -9.47 -8.83
N LEU A 375 -28.29 -9.76 -10.01
CA LEU A 375 -29.07 -10.29 -11.13
C LEU A 375 -29.68 -11.67 -10.78
N HIS A 376 -28.86 -12.58 -10.27
CA HIS A 376 -29.22 -13.97 -9.98
C HIS A 376 -29.50 -14.22 -8.48
N TYR A 377 -29.97 -13.21 -7.74
CA TYR A 377 -30.09 -13.33 -6.27
C TYR A 377 -31.01 -14.46 -5.77
N LYS A 378 -31.95 -14.89 -6.61
CA LYS A 378 -32.88 -15.99 -6.30
C LYS A 378 -32.28 -17.37 -6.52
N GLU A 379 -31.16 -17.46 -7.25
CA GLU A 379 -30.54 -18.70 -7.64
C GLU A 379 -29.52 -19.14 -6.59
N ARG A 380 -29.63 -20.40 -6.17
CA ARG A 380 -28.61 -21.00 -5.32
C ARG A 380 -27.56 -21.64 -6.20
N HIS A 381 -26.30 -21.32 -5.95
CA HIS A 381 -25.19 -22.00 -6.60
C HIS A 381 -23.98 -22.10 -5.70
N ASP A 382 -23.05 -22.95 -6.11
CA ASP A 382 -21.75 -23.13 -5.47
C ASP A 382 -20.66 -22.80 -6.50
N ALA A 383 -19.60 -22.14 -6.07
CA ALA A 383 -18.49 -21.79 -6.95
C ALA A 383 -17.16 -21.88 -6.20
N PHE A 384 -16.20 -22.55 -6.82
CA PHE A 384 -14.81 -22.58 -6.37
C PHE A 384 -13.93 -21.82 -7.35
N ARG A 385 -13.13 -20.88 -6.82
CA ARG A 385 -12.34 -19.95 -7.62
C ARG A 385 -10.93 -19.83 -7.05
N ILE A 386 -9.93 -19.67 -7.90
CA ILE A 386 -8.53 -19.47 -7.49
C ILE A 386 -7.93 -18.31 -8.30
N GLY A 387 -7.15 -17.46 -7.66
CA GLY A 387 -6.40 -16.42 -8.34
C GLY A 387 -5.52 -15.63 -7.38
N PHE A 388 -5.46 -14.33 -7.60
CA PHE A 388 -4.58 -13.44 -6.85
C PHE A 388 -5.35 -12.30 -6.22
N SER A 389 -4.82 -11.82 -5.09
CA SER A 389 -5.29 -10.67 -4.36
C SER A 389 -4.11 -9.72 -4.10
N ILE A 390 -4.38 -8.42 -4.12
CA ILE A 390 -3.43 -7.39 -3.66
C ILE A 390 -3.79 -6.83 -2.28
N VAL A 391 -5.01 -7.15 -1.80
CA VAL A 391 -5.55 -6.81 -0.48
C VAL A 391 -6.41 -7.98 0.00
N ARG A 392 -6.18 -8.44 1.24
CA ARG A 392 -6.88 -9.56 1.88
C ARG A 392 -7.62 -9.18 3.16
#